data_AF-A0A6N2UBU1-F1
#
_entry.id   AF-A0A6N2UBU1-F1
#
_cell.length_a   1.000
_cell.length_b   1.000
_cell.length_c   1.000
_cell.angle_alpha   90.00
_cell.angle_beta   90.00
_cell.angle_gamma   90.00
#
_symmetry.space_group_name_H-M   'P 1'
#
loop_
_entity.id
_entity.type
_entity.pdbx_description
1 polymer ?
#
loop_
_entity_poly.entity_id
_entity_poly.type
_entity_poly.pdbx_seq_one_letter_code
_entity_poly.pdbx_strand_id
1 'polypeptide(L)'
;MEYRKFGKQYVIRLEKGEEIVSSIKDLCEKENIKLGSLSGIGAVNKVTAGLFKTGEKKYVSRTYEEDMEIVSLGGNVSRMNGETYLHFHISVANEAGEVRGGHLTEAYISATGELVLTEIEGTVDREYSGGIGLNLFKF
;
A
#
# COMPACT_ATOMS: atom_id res chain seq x y z
N MET A 1 -8.72 12.68 3.75
CA MET A 1 -8.58 11.48 4.57
C MET A 1 -9.17 11.76 5.91
N GLU A 2 -10.16 10.97 6.31
CA GLU A 2 -10.71 10.92 7.66
C GLU A 2 -10.32 9.61 8.31
N TYR A 3 -10.01 9.59 9.60
CA TYR A 3 -9.75 8.35 10.32
C TYR A 3 -10.10 8.44 11.80
N ARG A 4 -10.30 7.28 12.42
CA ARG A 4 -10.44 7.14 13.88
C ARG A 4 -9.62 5.95 14.38
N LYS A 5 -9.02 6.11 15.55
CA LYS A 5 -8.28 5.06 16.25
C LYS A 5 -9.20 4.31 17.22
N PHE A 6 -9.20 2.99 17.14
CA PHE A 6 -9.87 2.05 18.04
C PHE A 6 -8.83 1.04 18.56
N GLY A 7 -8.34 1.24 19.78
CA GLY A 7 -7.23 0.44 20.30
C GLY A 7 -5.98 0.59 19.42
N LYS A 8 -5.53 -0.50 18.80
CA LYS A 8 -4.40 -0.51 17.86
C LYS A 8 -4.80 -0.39 16.38
N GLN A 9 -6.09 -0.23 16.10
CA GLN A 9 -6.60 -0.17 14.73
C GLN A 9 -6.97 1.26 14.35
N TYR A 10 -6.59 1.66 13.16
CA TYR A 10 -6.98 2.91 12.52
C TYR A 10 -7.97 2.56 11.41
N VAL A 11 -9.22 2.99 11.57
CA VAL A 11 -10.26 2.88 10.54
C VAL A 11 -10.22 4.17 9.73
N ILE A 12 -9.95 4.05 8.44
CA ILE A 12 -9.56 5.14 7.54
C ILE A 12 -10.53 5.20 6.37
N ARG A 13 -11.00 6.40 6.04
CA ARG A 13 -11.72 6.70 4.80
C ARG A 13 -10.90 7.69 3.97
N LEU A 14 -10.56 7.28 2.76
CA LEU A 14 -10.00 8.14 1.74
C LEU A 14 -11.11 8.68 0.83
N GLU A 15 -10.97 9.95 0.47
CA GLU A 15 -11.89 10.69 -0.38
C GLU A 15 -11.42 10.67 -1.84
N LYS A 16 -12.33 11.00 -2.77
CA LYS A 16 -12.01 11.18 -4.18
C LYS A 16 -10.80 12.10 -4.38
N GLY A 17 -9.88 11.66 -5.23
CA GLY A 17 -8.66 12.38 -5.60
C GLY A 17 -7.47 12.13 -4.68
N GLU A 18 -7.65 11.48 -3.53
CA GLU A 18 -6.55 11.12 -2.65
C GLU A 18 -5.76 9.93 -3.20
N GLU A 19 -4.44 9.99 -3.06
CA GLU A 19 -3.53 8.92 -3.44
C GLU A 19 -3.24 8.03 -2.22
N ILE A 20 -3.44 6.72 -2.37
CA ILE A 20 -3.46 5.76 -1.26
C ILE A 20 -2.10 5.68 -0.55
N VAL A 21 -1.00 5.55 -1.29
CA VAL A 21 0.32 5.27 -0.70
C VAL A 21 0.82 6.45 0.12
N SER A 22 0.74 7.66 -0.42
CA SER A 22 1.10 8.91 0.26
C SER A 22 0.19 9.19 1.44
N SER A 23 -1.13 9.02 1.31
CA SER A 23 -2.07 9.22 2.43
C SER A 23 -1.76 8.31 3.62
N ILE A 24 -1.45 7.04 3.37
CA ILE A 24 -1.08 6.10 4.43
C ILE A 24 0.32 6.41 4.99
N LYS A 25 1.26 6.86 4.16
CA LYS A 25 2.59 7.30 4.63
C LYS A 25 2.47 8.48 5.59
N ASP A 26 1.70 9.50 5.21
CA ASP A 26 1.44 10.68 6.03
C ASP A 26 0.77 10.31 7.35
N LEU A 27 -0.18 9.37 7.33
CA LEU A 27 -0.80 8.85 8.55
C LEU A 27 0.23 8.17 9.47
N CYS A 28 1.08 7.31 8.91
CA CYS A 28 2.12 6.61 9.68
C CYS A 28 3.12 7.58 10.30
N GLU A 29 3.49 8.64 9.58
CA GLU A 29 4.38 9.69 10.09
C GLU A 29 3.71 10.52 11.19
N LYS A 30 2.46 10.95 10.97
CA LYS A 30 1.66 11.74 11.92
C LYS A 30 1.44 11.00 13.24
N GLU A 31 1.13 9.72 13.17
CA GLU A 31 0.79 8.88 14.33
C GLU A 31 2.00 8.11 14.87
N ASN A 32 3.19 8.29 14.27
CA ASN A 32 4.43 7.59 14.62
C ASN A 32 4.28 6.05 14.60
N ILE A 33 3.58 5.52 13.61
CA ILE A 33 3.38 4.08 13.39
C ILE A 33 4.66 3.51 12.74
N LYS A 34 5.33 2.62 13.47
CA LYS A 34 6.61 2.03 13.05
C LYS A 34 6.48 0.66 12.40
N LEU A 35 5.42 -0.07 12.77
CA LEU A 35 5.14 -1.41 12.31
C LEU A 35 3.62 -1.60 12.27
N GLY A 36 3.13 -2.26 11.24
CA GLY A 36 1.70 -2.50 11.12
C GLY A 36 1.33 -3.30 9.88
N SER A 37 0.06 -3.67 9.81
CA SER A 37 -0.56 -4.31 8.65
C SER A 37 -1.72 -3.46 8.14
N LEU A 38 -1.84 -3.38 6.81
CA LEU A 38 -2.92 -2.65 6.13
C LEU A 38 -3.77 -3.64 5.35
N SER A 39 -5.09 -3.46 5.40
CA SER A 39 -6.05 -4.10 4.50
C SER A 39 -7.14 -3.11 4.10
N GLY A 40 -7.72 -3.26 2.92
CA GLY A 40 -8.90 -2.49 2.57
C GLY A 40 -9.45 -2.71 1.16
N ILE A 41 -10.50 -1.96 0.85
CA ILE A 41 -11.26 -1.98 -0.41
C ILE A 41 -11.62 -0.53 -0.80
N GLY A 42 -12.22 -0.33 -1.96
CA GLY A 42 -12.63 0.99 -2.43
C GLY A 42 -12.69 1.07 -3.95
N ALA A 43 -12.77 2.28 -4.50
CA ALA A 43 -12.79 2.50 -5.94
C ALA A 43 -11.70 3.49 -6.36
N VAL A 44 -11.06 3.21 -7.50
CA VAL A 44 -9.92 3.97 -8.04
C VAL A 44 -10.13 4.25 -9.53
N ASN A 45 -9.53 5.33 -10.04
CA ASN A 45 -9.53 5.67 -11.47
C ASN A 45 -8.13 5.67 -12.10
N LYS A 46 -7.09 5.51 -11.28
CA LYS A 46 -5.71 5.37 -11.71
C LYS A 46 -4.96 4.47 -10.75
N VAL A 47 -4.27 3.46 -11.29
CA VAL A 47 -3.46 2.52 -10.52
C VAL A 47 -2.17 2.22 -11.27
N THR A 48 -1.03 2.37 -10.60
CA THR A 48 0.26 1.89 -11.07
C THR A 48 0.69 0.70 -10.20
N ALA A 49 0.72 -0.49 -10.81
CA ALA A 49 1.10 -1.73 -10.12
C ALA A 49 2.00 -2.60 -11.00
N GLY A 50 2.84 -3.43 -10.37
CA GLY A 50 3.87 -4.17 -11.09
C GLY A 50 4.37 -5.45 -10.44
N LEU A 51 5.34 -6.07 -11.09
CA LEU A 51 6.03 -7.26 -10.64
C LEU A 51 7.54 -7.00 -10.61
N PHE A 52 8.22 -7.54 -9.61
CA PHE A 52 9.68 -7.62 -9.62
C PHE A 52 10.14 -8.83 -10.44
N LYS A 53 10.84 -8.59 -11.55
CA LYS A 53 11.50 -9.65 -12.32
C LYS A 53 12.80 -10.05 -11.63
N THR A 54 12.79 -11.20 -10.96
CA THR A 54 13.91 -11.71 -10.17
C THR A 54 15.18 -11.95 -11.00
N GLY A 55 15.06 -12.42 -12.24
CA GLY A 55 16.20 -12.66 -13.13
C GLY A 55 16.90 -11.37 -13.58
N GLU A 56 16.13 -10.30 -13.81
CA GLU A 56 16.65 -8.99 -14.23
C GLU A 56 16.92 -8.05 -13.05
N LYS A 57 16.45 -8.40 -11.86
CA LYS A 57 16.39 -7.57 -10.65
C LYS A 57 15.78 -6.19 -10.89
N LYS A 58 14.67 -6.16 -11.66
CA LYS A 58 13.99 -4.92 -12.07
C LYS A 58 12.49 -5.00 -11.84
N TYR A 59 11.90 -3.90 -11.38
CA TYR A 59 10.45 -3.73 -11.35
C TYR A 59 9.91 -3.42 -12.74
N VAL A 60 8.85 -4.12 -13.13
CA VAL A 60 8.07 -3.83 -14.34
C VAL A 60 6.66 -3.50 -13.90
N SER A 61 6.32 -2.22 -13.98
CA SER A 61 5.01 -1.68 -13.60
C SER A 61 4.19 -1.29 -14.83
N ARG A 62 2.88 -1.28 -14.66
CA ARG A 62 1.91 -0.77 -15.63
C ARG A 62 0.97 0.19 -14.93
N THR A 63 0.55 1.23 -15.65
CA THR A 63 -0.47 2.16 -15.21
C THR A 63 -1.77 1.86 -15.94
N TYR A 64 -2.86 1.79 -15.18
CA TYR A 64 -4.23 1.63 -15.68
C TYR A 64 -4.98 2.91 -15.30
N GLU A 65 -5.55 3.61 -16.28
CA GLU A 65 -6.31 4.85 -16.10
C GLU A 65 -7.76 4.62 -16.57
N GLU A 66 -8.53 3.93 -15.73
CA GLU A 66 -9.95 3.62 -15.90
C GLU A 66 -10.59 3.42 -14.52
N ASP A 67 -11.92 3.52 -14.43
CA ASP A 67 -12.64 3.23 -13.18
C ASP A 67 -12.57 1.73 -12.84
N MET A 68 -12.10 1.42 -11.63
CA MET A 68 -11.91 0.06 -11.15
C MET A 68 -12.25 -0.04 -9.65
N GLU A 69 -12.76 -1.19 -9.25
CA GLU A 69 -12.93 -1.55 -7.84
C GLU A 69 -11.64 -2.14 -7.29
N ILE A 70 -11.18 -1.67 -6.14
CA ILE A 70 -10.19 -2.33 -5.29
C ILE A 70 -10.85 -3.53 -4.63
N VAL A 71 -10.68 -4.70 -5.24
CA VAL A 71 -11.19 -5.97 -4.68
C VAL A 71 -10.32 -6.48 -3.53
N SER A 72 -9.06 -6.07 -3.45
CA SER A 72 -8.18 -6.34 -2.31
C SER A 72 -6.97 -5.41 -2.32
N LEU A 73 -6.79 -4.63 -1.26
CA LEU A 73 -5.53 -3.96 -0.91
C LEU A 73 -4.98 -4.62 0.36
N GLY A 74 -3.69 -4.95 0.36
CA GLY A 74 -3.04 -5.55 1.51
C GLY A 74 -1.54 -5.26 1.59
N GLY A 75 -1.01 -5.15 2.80
CA GLY A 75 0.43 -5.06 2.98
C GLY A 75 0.85 -4.64 4.38
N ASN A 76 2.04 -4.05 4.50
CA ASN A 76 2.63 -3.73 5.80
C ASN A 76 3.33 -2.37 5.83
N VAL A 77 3.43 -1.86 7.05
CA VAL A 77 4.23 -0.72 7.46
C VAL A 77 5.46 -1.27 8.20
N SER A 78 6.62 -0.73 7.91
CA SER A 78 7.90 -1.08 8.53
C SER A 78 8.84 0.13 8.51
N ARG A 79 10.10 -0.03 8.92
CA ARG A 79 11.13 1.01 8.76
C ARG A 79 12.18 0.61 7.74
N MET A 80 12.86 1.61 7.20
CA MET A 80 14.14 1.44 6.50
C MET A 80 14.97 2.70 6.76
N ASN A 81 16.18 2.56 7.30
CA ASN A 81 17.07 3.70 7.60
C ASN A 81 16.40 4.80 8.45
N GLY A 82 15.53 4.39 9.38
CA GLY A 82 14.81 5.33 10.23
C GLY A 82 13.64 6.05 9.56
N GLU A 83 13.27 5.72 8.31
CA GLU A 83 12.10 6.27 7.59
C GLU A 83 10.95 5.26 7.49
N THR A 84 9.72 5.75 7.26
CA THR A 84 8.54 4.91 7.04
C THR A 84 8.69 4.16 5.72
N TYR A 85 8.59 2.83 5.76
CA TYR A 85 8.61 1.98 4.58
C TYR A 85 7.29 1.23 4.43
N LEU A 86 6.58 1.51 3.34
CA LEU A 86 5.33 0.86 2.99
C LEU A 86 5.56 -0.22 1.94
N HIS A 87 4.94 -1.38 2.14
CA HIS A 87 4.96 -2.44 1.14
C HIS A 87 3.54 -2.97 0.94
N PHE A 88 2.89 -2.48 -0.12
CA PHE A 88 1.51 -2.81 -0.44
C PHE A 88 1.40 -3.56 -1.77
N HIS A 89 0.44 -4.46 -1.82
CA HIS A 89 -0.01 -5.14 -3.02
C HIS A 89 -1.51 -4.86 -3.21
N ILE A 90 -1.93 -4.74 -4.46
CA ILE A 90 -3.31 -4.44 -4.81
C ILE A 90 -3.82 -5.39 -5.89
N SER A 91 -5.11 -5.70 -5.85
CA SER A 91 -5.89 -6.26 -6.94
C SER A 91 -7.07 -5.33 -7.21
N VAL A 92 -7.26 -4.96 -8.47
CA VAL A 92 -8.35 -4.10 -8.94
C VAL A 92 -9.10 -4.76 -10.09
N ALA A 93 -10.41 -4.57 -10.16
CA ALA A 93 -11.28 -5.14 -11.18
C ALA A 93 -11.98 -4.03 -11.96
N ASN A 94 -11.96 -4.11 -13.28
CA ASN A 94 -12.71 -3.19 -14.14
C ASN A 94 -14.15 -3.67 -14.38
N GLU A 95 -14.91 -2.91 -15.18
CA GLU A 95 -16.32 -3.23 -15.53
C GLU A 95 -16.48 -4.63 -16.18
N ALA A 96 -15.48 -5.10 -16.92
CA ALA A 96 -15.47 -6.43 -17.53
C ALA A 96 -15.18 -7.57 -16.52
N GLY A 97 -14.87 -7.24 -15.27
CA GLY A 97 -14.46 -8.19 -14.24
C GLY A 97 -13.02 -8.66 -14.37
N GLU A 98 -12.21 -8.02 -15.21
CA GLU A 98 -10.80 -8.36 -15.37
C GLU A 98 -9.99 -7.87 -14.17
N VAL A 99 -9.32 -8.79 -13.48
CA VAL A 99 -8.48 -8.44 -12.32
C VAL A 99 -7.06 -8.13 -12.75
N ARG A 100 -6.58 -6.96 -12.36
CA ARG A 100 -5.22 -6.47 -12.60
C ARG A 100 -4.61 -6.05 -11.27
N GLY A 101 -3.29 -6.10 -11.15
CA GLY A 101 -2.66 -5.82 -9.86
C GLY A 101 -1.21 -6.22 -9.78
N GLY A 102 -0.69 -6.21 -8.55
CA GLY A 102 0.69 -6.51 -8.23
C GLY A 102 1.20 -5.69 -7.05
N HIS A 103 2.51 -5.49 -6.99
CA HIS A 103 3.14 -4.53 -6.10
C HIS A 103 2.65 -3.12 -6.43
N LEU A 104 2.01 -2.46 -5.46
CA LEU A 104 1.39 -1.15 -5.63
C LEU A 104 2.47 -0.07 -5.54
N THR A 105 2.56 0.75 -6.59
CA THR A 105 3.38 1.96 -6.60
C THR A 105 2.56 3.21 -6.28
N GLU A 106 1.36 3.30 -6.84
CA GLU A 106 0.48 4.48 -6.72
C GLU A 106 -0.96 4.08 -7.06
N ALA A 107 -1.96 4.65 -6.35
CA ALA A 107 -3.36 4.51 -6.73
C ALA A 107 -4.22 5.69 -6.23
N TYR A 108 -5.09 6.22 -7.10
CA TYR A 108 -5.95 7.37 -6.82
C TYR A 108 -7.42 6.99 -6.67
N ILE A 109 -8.04 7.44 -5.58
CA ILE A 109 -9.45 7.17 -5.27
C ILE A 109 -10.38 7.90 -6.24
N SER A 110 -11.34 7.16 -6.83
CA SER A 110 -12.37 7.70 -7.72
C SER A 110 -13.68 8.00 -6.99
N ALA A 111 -14.00 7.24 -5.94
CA ALA A 111 -15.18 7.43 -5.10
C ALA A 111 -14.82 7.43 -3.60
N THR A 112 -14.48 6.28 -3.04
CA THR A 112 -14.02 6.15 -1.64
C THR A 112 -13.02 5.01 -1.48
N GLY A 113 -12.14 5.10 -0.48
CA GLY A 113 -11.29 3.99 -0.03
C GLY A 113 -11.49 3.72 1.45
N GLU A 114 -11.86 2.50 1.80
CA GLU A 114 -12.10 2.07 3.18
C GLU A 114 -10.99 1.12 3.63
N LEU A 115 -10.11 1.61 4.51
CA LEU A 115 -8.89 0.93 4.90
C LEU A 115 -8.85 0.73 6.42
N VAL A 116 -8.23 -0.37 6.84
CA VAL A 116 -7.92 -0.65 8.24
C VAL A 116 -6.42 -0.86 8.36
N LEU A 117 -5.77 0.00 9.15
CA LEU A 117 -4.36 -0.12 9.53
C LEU A 117 -4.28 -0.61 10.97
N THR A 118 -3.70 -1.80 11.18
CA THR A 118 -3.45 -2.34 12.52
C THR A 118 -2.00 -2.08 12.91
N GLU A 119 -1.81 -1.21 13.90
CA GLU A 119 -0.53 -0.93 14.55
C GLU A 119 -0.05 -2.19 15.30
N ILE A 120 1.20 -2.57 15.09
CA ILE A 120 1.87 -3.63 15.84
C ILE A 120 2.93 -2.97 16.72
N GLU A 121 2.95 -3.32 18.01
CA GLU A 121 3.95 -2.76 18.93
C GLU A 121 5.36 -3.24 18.56
N GLY A 122 6.29 -2.30 18.42
CA GLY A 122 7.69 -2.57 18.10
C GLY A 122 8.13 -1.91 16.78
N THR A 123 9.19 -2.45 16.21
CA THR A 123 9.75 -2.01 14.93
C THR A 123 10.35 -3.21 14.21
N VAL A 124 10.21 -3.24 12.89
CA VAL A 124 10.96 -4.14 12.01
C VAL A 124 11.61 -3.25 10.96
N ASP A 125 12.93 -3.36 10.84
CA ASP A 125 13.70 -2.58 9.87
C ASP A 125 13.78 -3.35 8.54
N ARG A 126 14.43 -2.74 7.55
CA ARG A 126 14.74 -3.40 6.28
C ARG A 126 16.20 -3.23 5.91
N GLU A 127 16.74 -4.27 5.29
CA GLU A 127 18.05 -4.23 4.68
C GLU A 127 18.00 -4.69 3.22
N TYR A 128 18.79 -4.02 2.38
CA TYR A 128 18.90 -4.39 0.98
C TYR A 128 19.72 -5.67 0.83
N SER A 129 19.12 -6.70 0.24
CA SER A 129 19.80 -7.93 -0.13
C SER A 129 20.31 -7.84 -1.56
N GLY A 130 21.63 -7.67 -1.76
CA GLY A 130 22.22 -7.64 -3.11
C GLY A 130 22.04 -8.94 -3.90
N GLY A 131 21.94 -10.08 -3.21
CA GLY A 131 21.66 -11.38 -3.81
C GLY A 131 20.27 -11.42 -4.47
N ILE A 132 19.26 -10.90 -3.79
CA ILE A 132 17.85 -10.92 -4.24
C ILE A 132 17.48 -9.66 -5.05
N GLY A 133 18.10 -8.52 -4.75
CA GLY A 133 17.78 -7.22 -5.33
C GLY A 133 16.59 -6.52 -4.66
N LEU A 134 16.24 -6.88 -3.43
CA LEU A 134 15.07 -6.35 -2.70
C LEU A 134 15.41 -5.97 -1.26
N ASN A 135 14.55 -5.12 -0.68
CA ASN A 135 14.59 -4.74 0.73
C ASN A 135 13.82 -5.75 1.57
N LEU A 136 14.52 -6.54 2.37
CA LEU A 136 13.95 -7.60 3.18
C LEU A 136 13.80 -7.15 4.63
N PHE A 137 12.89 -7.78 5.36
CA PHE A 137 12.79 -7.53 6.80
C PHE A 137 14.09 -7.88 7.52
N LYS A 138 14.42 -7.04 8.50
CA LYS A 138 15.49 -7.22 9.46
C LYS A 138 14.90 -7.09 10.86
N PHE A 139 15.06 -8.16 11.64
CA PHE A 139 14.56 -8.27 13.01
C PHE A 139 15.66 -7.91 14.02
#